data_AF-A0A8T3VJF1-F1
#
_entry.id   AF-A0A8T3VJF1-F1
#
_cell.length_a   1.000
_cell.length_b   1.000
_cell.length_c   1.000
_cell.angle_alpha   90.00
_cell.angle_beta   90.00
_cell.angle_gamma   90.00
#
_symmetry.space_group_name_H-M   'P 1'
#
loop_
_entity.id
_entity.type
_entity.pdbx_description
1 polymer ?
#
loop_
_entity_poly.entity_id
_entity_poly.type
_entity_poly.pdbx_seq_one_letter_code
_entity_poly.pdbx_strand_id
1 'polypeptide(L)'
;TLVLFIPALYISTRLIYKTSFSSQLTFGRKWNWKLYIISAAITLAVYVIYFLAMGAASEMNLSKVSAISILLFIILPIFQAFAEEYLFRGFLMQTLGSWFKIPIVAVIIQAVIFGIIHFQYNVTGMIGVLVSGIIYGFVTWYTKGLEISSALHAVNNLTIFIGILFTFMSSSDSISSMGFVVSIALLLVPACIILALNKKFNFVSCDGN
;
A
#
# COMPACT_ATOMS: atom_id res chain seq x y z
N THR A 1 13.40 2.98 -8.43
CA THR A 1 13.55 2.00 -9.54
C THR A 1 12.22 1.44 -10.03
N LEU A 2 11.13 1.42 -9.23
CA LEU A 2 9.82 0.87 -9.66
C LEU A 2 8.94 1.79 -10.53
N VAL A 3 9.12 3.12 -10.48
CA VAL A 3 8.41 4.09 -11.34
C VAL A 3 8.62 3.79 -12.84
N LEU A 4 9.76 3.20 -13.20
CA LEU A 4 10.09 2.78 -14.57
C LEU A 4 9.26 1.60 -15.08
N PHE A 5 8.54 0.88 -14.21
CA PHE A 5 7.65 -0.20 -14.65
C PHE A 5 6.25 0.28 -15.01
N ILE A 6 5.84 1.49 -14.64
CA ILE A 6 4.50 2.02 -14.98
C ILE A 6 4.28 2.04 -16.51
N PRO A 7 5.23 2.52 -17.34
CA PRO A 7 5.09 2.45 -18.79
C PRO A 7 5.06 1.03 -19.33
N ALA A 8 5.93 0.14 -18.81
CA ALA A 8 5.97 -1.26 -19.22
C ALA A 8 4.66 -2.00 -18.89
N LEU A 9 4.07 -1.70 -17.73
CA LEU A 9 2.79 -2.22 -17.29
C LEU A 9 1.65 -1.68 -18.16
N TYR A 10 1.63 -0.38 -18.45
CA TYR A 10 0.67 0.19 -19.39
C TYR A 10 0.72 -0.48 -20.78
N ILE A 11 1.93 -0.74 -21.29
CA ILE A 11 2.12 -1.43 -22.58
C ILE A 11 1.63 -2.88 -22.51
N SER A 12 2.00 -3.64 -21.47
CA SER A 12 1.60 -5.04 -21.32
C SER A 12 0.07 -5.21 -21.29
N THR A 13 -0.63 -4.29 -20.64
CA THR A 13 -2.08 -4.38 -20.42
C THR A 13 -2.87 -4.06 -21.68
N ARG A 14 -2.37 -3.10 -22.48
CA ARG A 14 -2.90 -2.77 -23.80
C ARG A 14 -2.63 -3.85 -24.84
N LEU A 15 -1.41 -4.41 -24.86
CA LEU A 15 -0.99 -5.35 -25.90
C LEU A 15 -1.43 -6.79 -25.65
N ILE A 16 -1.33 -7.27 -24.40
CA ILE A 16 -1.56 -8.69 -24.07
C ILE A 16 -3.04 -8.93 -23.73
N TYR A 17 -3.61 -8.09 -22.86
CA TYR A 17 -4.94 -8.34 -22.31
C TYR A 17 -6.06 -7.62 -23.03
N LYS A 18 -5.76 -6.61 -23.87
CA LYS A 18 -6.74 -5.76 -24.57
C LYS A 18 -7.81 -5.13 -23.65
N THR A 19 -7.54 -5.09 -22.35
CA THR A 19 -8.44 -4.52 -21.33
C THR A 19 -8.12 -3.04 -21.09
N SER A 20 -9.09 -2.29 -20.58
CA SER A 20 -8.85 -0.90 -20.19
C SER A 20 -8.03 -0.81 -18.90
N PHE A 21 -7.16 0.19 -18.77
CA PHE A 21 -6.38 0.47 -17.56
C PHE A 21 -7.27 0.51 -16.29
N SER A 22 -8.46 1.09 -16.41
CA SER A 22 -9.43 1.20 -15.32
C SER A 22 -9.94 -0.14 -14.78
N SER A 23 -10.00 -1.17 -15.64
CA SER A 23 -10.44 -2.52 -15.23
C SER A 23 -9.47 -3.16 -14.25
N GLN A 24 -8.19 -2.79 -14.29
CA GLN A 24 -7.16 -3.33 -13.39
C GLN A 24 -7.10 -2.58 -12.06
N LEU A 25 -7.54 -1.33 -12.05
CA LEU A 25 -7.62 -0.54 -10.82
C LEU A 25 -8.79 -0.96 -9.93
N THR A 26 -9.93 -1.30 -10.54
CA THR A 26 -11.18 -1.49 -9.80
C THR A 26 -12.05 -2.63 -10.34
N PHE A 27 -11.48 -3.59 -11.06
CA PHE A 27 -12.20 -4.81 -11.45
C PHE A 27 -13.48 -4.52 -12.26
N GLY A 28 -13.48 -3.43 -13.04
CA GLY A 28 -14.58 -3.01 -13.90
C GLY A 28 -15.49 -1.89 -13.37
N ARG A 29 -15.35 -1.45 -12.10
CA ARG A 29 -16.08 -0.27 -11.59
C ARG A 29 -15.35 1.04 -11.92
N LYS A 30 -15.89 2.16 -11.44
CA LYS A 30 -15.20 3.45 -11.45
C LYS A 30 -14.44 3.64 -10.14
N TRP A 31 -13.32 4.35 -10.20
CA TRP A 31 -12.54 4.72 -9.03
C TRP A 31 -13.37 5.56 -8.05
N ASN A 32 -13.39 5.15 -6.78
CA ASN A 32 -14.11 5.86 -5.72
C ASN A 32 -13.16 6.75 -4.93
N TRP A 33 -13.02 8.01 -5.36
CA TRP A 33 -12.17 9.00 -4.69
C TRP A 33 -12.54 9.26 -3.24
N LYS A 34 -13.84 9.19 -2.89
CA LYS A 34 -14.28 9.37 -1.51
C LYS A 34 -13.72 8.26 -0.62
N LEU A 35 -13.81 7.00 -1.07
CA LEU A 35 -13.26 5.86 -0.35
C LEU A 35 -11.74 5.97 -0.20
N TYR A 36 -11.03 6.33 -1.26
CA TYR A 36 -9.59 6.54 -1.21
C TYR A 36 -9.20 7.61 -0.18
N ILE A 37 -9.84 8.79 -0.22
CA ILE A 37 -9.54 9.91 0.69
C ILE A 37 -9.86 9.54 2.14
N ILE A 38 -11.02 8.92 2.40
CA ILE A 38 -11.39 8.47 3.75
C ILE A 38 -10.39 7.43 4.27
N SER A 39 -9.98 6.49 3.43
CA SER A 39 -9.00 5.46 3.78
C SER A 39 -7.64 6.07 4.12
N ALA A 40 -7.18 7.02 3.31
CA ALA A 40 -5.93 7.73 3.54
C ALA A 40 -5.99 8.56 4.84
N ALA A 41 -7.10 9.26 5.07
CA ALA A 41 -7.29 10.07 6.27
C ALA A 41 -7.33 9.23 7.56
N ILE A 42 -8.04 8.11 7.56
CA ILE A 42 -8.10 7.18 8.71
C ILE A 42 -6.71 6.59 8.98
N THR A 43 -6.02 6.15 7.93
CA THR A 43 -4.67 5.60 8.05
C THR A 43 -3.74 6.65 8.65
N LEU A 44 -3.72 7.85 8.09
CA LEU A 44 -2.89 8.96 8.58
C LEU A 44 -3.21 9.29 10.04
N ALA A 45 -4.48 9.32 10.43
CA ALA A 45 -4.89 9.57 11.81
C ALA A 45 -4.33 8.51 12.78
N VAL A 46 -4.36 7.22 12.42
CA VAL A 46 -3.76 6.16 13.24
C VAL A 46 -2.26 6.36 13.41
N TYR A 47 -1.55 6.69 12.33
CA TYR A 47 -0.12 6.99 12.40
C TYR A 47 0.18 8.21 13.28
N VAL A 48 -0.57 9.31 13.12
CA VAL A 48 -0.40 10.52 13.94
C VAL A 48 -0.64 10.21 15.41
N ILE A 49 -1.71 9.49 15.75
CA ILE A 49 -2.00 9.07 17.13
C ILE A 49 -0.85 8.25 17.70
N TYR A 50 -0.30 7.31 16.94
CA TYR A 50 0.85 6.50 17.36
C TYR A 50 2.08 7.37 17.66
N PHE A 51 2.45 8.29 16.77
CA PHE A 51 3.61 9.16 17.00
C PHE A 51 3.42 10.12 18.17
N LEU A 52 2.21 10.67 18.35
CA LEU A 52 1.88 11.49 19.52
C LEU A 52 1.97 10.68 20.81
N ALA A 53 1.45 9.45 20.82
CA ALA A 53 1.54 8.55 21.97
C ALA A 53 2.99 8.17 22.30
N MET A 54 3.87 8.15 21.31
CA MET A 54 5.30 7.88 21.51
C MET A 54 6.11 9.13 21.91
N GLY A 55 5.45 10.27 22.09
CA GLY A 55 6.12 11.51 22.45
C GLY A 55 7.07 12.02 21.36
N ALA A 56 6.83 11.64 20.10
CA ALA A 56 7.63 12.08 18.95
C ALA A 56 7.32 13.54 18.54
N ALA A 57 7.29 14.45 19.51
CA ALA A 57 7.20 15.89 19.30
C ALA A 57 8.62 16.47 19.21
N SER A 58 9.28 16.19 18.10
CA SER A 58 10.64 16.66 17.83
C SER A 58 10.61 17.97 17.03
N GLU A 59 11.57 18.84 17.30
CA GLU A 59 11.78 20.05 16.50
C GLU A 59 12.12 19.64 15.06
N MET A 60 11.18 19.86 14.14
CA MET A 60 11.42 19.67 12.71
C MET A 60 12.46 20.69 12.25
N ASN A 61 13.69 20.23 12.05
CA ASN A 61 14.76 21.10 11.58
C ASN A 61 14.67 21.32 10.05
N LEU A 62 13.71 22.17 9.65
CA LEU A 62 13.44 22.54 8.26
C LEU A 62 14.63 23.26 7.59
N SER A 63 15.57 23.80 8.37
CA SER A 63 16.71 24.59 7.85
C SER A 63 17.73 23.76 7.05
N LYS A 64 17.72 22.43 7.21
CA LYS A 64 18.66 21.51 6.52
C LYS A 64 18.06 20.82 5.29
N VAL A 65 16.79 21.05 4.98
CA VAL A 65 16.08 20.32 3.93
C VAL A 65 15.61 21.28 2.84
N SER A 66 16.03 21.04 1.60
CA SER A 66 15.60 21.87 0.47
C SER A 66 14.11 21.65 0.14
N ALA A 67 13.44 22.67 -0.39
CA ALA A 67 12.04 22.55 -0.84
C ALA A 67 11.86 21.45 -1.90
N ILE A 68 12.87 21.26 -2.75
CA ILE A 68 12.90 20.19 -3.77
C ILE A 68 12.95 18.82 -3.08
N SER A 69 13.77 18.66 -2.04
CA SER A 69 13.83 17.43 -1.25
C SER A 69 12.48 17.10 -0.61
N ILE A 70 11.82 18.09 0.00
CA ILE A 70 10.48 17.90 0.59
C ILE A 70 9.49 17.43 -0.49
N LEU A 71 9.48 18.10 -1.65
CA LEU A 71 8.59 17.75 -2.75
C LEU A 71 8.81 16.30 -3.24
N LEU A 72 10.07 15.90 -3.43
CA LEU A 72 10.41 14.55 -3.88
C LEU A 72 10.03 13.48 -2.83
N PHE A 73 10.23 13.76 -1.55
CA PHE A 73 9.88 12.84 -0.45
C PHE A 73 8.37 12.70 -0.23
N ILE A 74 7.55 13.62 -0.74
CA ILE A 74 6.09 13.49 -0.74
C ILE A 74 5.62 12.75 -1.98
N ILE A 75 6.12 13.13 -3.16
CA ILE A 75 5.62 12.63 -4.45
C ILE A 75 6.08 11.19 -4.68
N LEU A 76 7.38 10.91 -4.57
CA LEU A 76 7.93 9.62 -4.97
C LEU A 76 7.31 8.42 -4.22
N PRO A 77 7.09 8.47 -2.89
CA PRO A 77 6.54 7.33 -2.16
C PRO A 77 5.09 7.03 -2.55
N ILE A 78 4.30 8.06 -2.85
CA ILE A 78 2.91 7.91 -3.29
C ILE A 78 2.90 7.23 -4.67
N PHE A 79 3.67 7.74 -5.62
CA PHE A 79 3.76 7.14 -6.96
C PHE A 79 4.31 5.71 -6.93
N GLN A 80 5.30 5.45 -6.07
CA GLN A 80 5.83 4.11 -5.86
C GLN A 80 4.76 3.16 -5.32
N ALA A 81 4.02 3.55 -4.27
CA ALA A 81 2.95 2.74 -3.70
C ALA A 81 1.88 2.41 -4.76
N PHE A 82 1.42 3.40 -5.54
CA PHE A 82 0.48 3.17 -6.62
C PHE A 82 1.02 2.22 -7.71
N ALA A 83 2.28 2.35 -8.08
CA ALA A 83 2.90 1.47 -9.08
C ALA A 83 2.95 0.02 -8.60
N GLU A 84 3.34 -0.19 -7.34
CA GLU A 84 3.38 -1.51 -6.71
C GLU A 84 1.98 -2.11 -6.57
N GLU A 85 1.00 -1.35 -6.09
CA GLU A 85 -0.39 -1.81 -5.99
C GLU A 85 -0.97 -2.21 -7.36
N TYR A 86 -0.70 -1.40 -8.38
CA TYR A 86 -1.11 -1.71 -9.75
C TYR A 86 -0.46 -3.00 -10.26
N LEU A 87 0.86 -3.14 -10.10
CA LEU A 87 1.60 -4.31 -10.56
C LEU A 87 1.16 -5.59 -9.83
N PHE A 88 1.16 -5.58 -8.50
CA PHE A 88 0.96 -6.79 -7.70
C PHE A 88 -0.51 -7.16 -7.56
N ARG A 89 -1.39 -6.19 -7.31
CA ARG A 89 -2.81 -6.44 -7.02
C ARG A 89 -3.72 -6.17 -8.22
N GLY A 90 -3.41 -5.16 -9.02
CA GLY A 90 -4.14 -4.88 -10.25
C GLY A 90 -3.85 -5.87 -11.37
N PHE A 91 -2.58 -6.18 -11.62
CA PHE A 91 -2.15 -7.01 -12.75
C PHE A 91 -1.88 -8.47 -12.35
N LEU A 92 -0.91 -8.70 -11.46
CA LEU A 92 -0.46 -10.05 -11.12
C LEU A 92 -1.55 -10.85 -10.41
N MET A 93 -2.18 -10.30 -9.37
CA MET A 93 -3.24 -10.99 -8.63
C MET A 93 -4.46 -11.31 -9.52
N GLN A 94 -4.84 -10.43 -10.44
CA GLN A 94 -5.93 -10.69 -11.39
C GLN A 94 -5.57 -11.78 -12.40
N THR A 95 -4.34 -11.74 -12.93
CA THR A 95 -3.83 -12.78 -13.84
C THR A 95 -3.84 -14.14 -13.16
N LEU A 96 -3.30 -14.24 -11.94
CA LEU A 96 -3.30 -15.48 -11.15
C LEU A 96 -4.73 -15.92 -10.81
N GLY A 97 -5.62 -14.99 -10.46
CA GLY A 97 -7.04 -15.27 -10.20
C GLY A 97 -7.76 -15.88 -11.41
N SER A 98 -7.40 -15.46 -12.63
CA SER A 98 -7.95 -16.02 -13.87
C SER A 98 -7.51 -17.47 -14.13
N TRP A 99 -6.32 -17.85 -13.65
CA TRP A 99 -5.76 -19.20 -13.84
C TRP A 99 -6.24 -20.19 -12.79
N PHE A 100 -6.15 -19.82 -11.51
CA PHE A 100 -6.38 -20.75 -10.40
C PHE A 100 -7.84 -20.81 -9.93
N LYS A 101 -8.68 -19.81 -10.27
CA LYS A 101 -10.08 -19.66 -9.80
C LYS A 101 -10.26 -19.71 -8.27
N ILE A 102 -9.17 -19.69 -7.49
CA ILE A 102 -9.15 -19.71 -6.04
C ILE A 102 -8.51 -18.39 -5.58
N PRO A 103 -9.29 -17.41 -5.10
CA PRO A 103 -8.77 -16.07 -4.81
C PRO A 103 -7.62 -16.04 -3.80
N ILE A 104 -7.67 -16.90 -2.77
CA ILE A 104 -6.63 -16.94 -1.75
C ILE A 104 -5.26 -17.35 -2.34
N VAL A 105 -5.23 -18.21 -3.36
CA VAL A 105 -3.97 -18.60 -4.02
C VAL A 105 -3.35 -17.41 -4.72
N ALA A 106 -4.15 -16.59 -5.41
CA ALA A 106 -3.67 -15.37 -6.04
C ALA A 106 -3.12 -14.35 -5.03
N VAL A 107 -3.80 -14.18 -3.88
CA VAL A 107 -3.36 -13.30 -2.80
C VAL A 107 -2.03 -13.76 -2.19
N ILE A 108 -1.87 -15.05 -1.94
CA ILE A 108 -0.64 -15.59 -1.34
C ILE A 108 0.53 -15.52 -2.32
N ILE A 109 0.35 -15.96 -3.57
CA ILE A 109 1.43 -15.97 -4.56
C ILE A 109 1.95 -14.55 -4.82
N GLN A 110 1.05 -13.55 -5.03
CA GLN A 110 1.51 -12.17 -5.21
C GLN A 110 2.24 -11.63 -3.98
N ALA A 111 1.80 -11.99 -2.77
CA ALA A 111 2.41 -11.52 -1.53
C ALA A 111 3.81 -12.13 -1.31
N VAL A 112 3.99 -13.41 -1.67
CA VAL A 112 5.29 -14.08 -1.63
C VAL A 112 6.26 -13.43 -2.61
N ILE A 113 5.83 -13.20 -3.85
CA ILE A 113 6.66 -12.50 -4.85
C ILE A 113 7.00 -11.08 -4.36
N PHE A 114 6.02 -10.37 -3.81
CA PHE A 114 6.22 -9.04 -3.22
C PHE A 114 7.23 -9.07 -2.06
N GLY A 115 7.18 -10.06 -1.17
CA GLY A 115 8.18 -10.22 -0.11
C GLY A 115 9.59 -10.53 -0.64
N ILE A 116 9.70 -11.39 -1.66
CA ILE A 116 10.99 -11.80 -2.25
C ILE A 116 11.70 -10.64 -2.93
N ILE A 117 10.99 -9.79 -3.68
CA ILE A 117 11.63 -8.64 -4.35
C ILE A 117 12.10 -7.57 -3.36
N HIS A 118 11.68 -7.66 -2.09
CA HIS A 118 12.14 -6.81 -0.99
C HIS A 118 13.30 -7.45 -0.20
N PHE A 119 14.16 -8.21 -0.89
CA PHE A 119 15.31 -8.92 -0.32
C PHE A 119 16.39 -8.02 0.30
N GLN A 120 16.32 -6.70 0.11
CA GLN A 120 17.20 -5.75 0.78
C GLN A 120 16.99 -5.75 2.31
N TYR A 121 15.78 -6.05 2.78
CA TYR A 121 15.50 -6.12 4.21
C TYR A 121 16.05 -7.39 4.84
N ASN A 122 16.31 -7.35 6.15
CA ASN A 122 16.54 -8.57 6.92
C ASN A 122 15.29 -9.49 6.90
N VAL A 123 15.46 -10.75 7.32
CA VAL A 123 14.38 -11.77 7.31
C VAL A 123 13.10 -11.27 7.99
N THR A 124 13.21 -10.61 9.14
CA THR A 124 12.06 -10.01 9.84
C THR A 124 11.34 -8.96 8.99
N GLY A 125 12.09 -8.09 8.31
CA GLY A 125 11.51 -7.10 7.42
C GLY A 125 10.86 -7.73 6.18
N MET A 126 11.48 -8.75 5.58
CA MET A 126 10.88 -9.49 4.46
C MET A 126 9.56 -10.16 4.86
N ILE A 127 9.49 -10.76 6.06
CA ILE A 127 8.25 -11.31 6.60
C ILE A 127 7.21 -10.20 6.82
N GLY A 128 7.62 -9.05 7.34
CA GLY A 128 6.77 -7.86 7.45
C GLY A 128 6.16 -7.45 6.11
N VAL A 129 6.97 -7.34 5.06
CA VAL A 129 6.54 -7.01 3.70
C VAL A 129 5.59 -8.07 3.14
N LEU A 130 5.87 -9.35 3.36
CA LEU A 130 5.00 -10.45 2.96
C LEU A 130 3.62 -10.32 3.63
N VAL A 131 3.57 -10.11 4.94
CA VAL A 131 2.32 -9.95 5.68
C VAL A 131 1.56 -8.70 5.21
N SER A 132 2.24 -7.57 4.99
CA SER A 132 1.63 -6.38 4.39
C SER A 132 1.05 -6.68 3.01
N GLY A 133 1.77 -7.44 2.18
CA GLY A 133 1.31 -7.87 0.87
C GLY A 133 0.06 -8.75 0.94
N ILE A 134 -0.07 -9.60 1.95
CA ILE A 134 -1.30 -10.38 2.21
C ILE A 134 -2.44 -9.44 2.60
N ILE A 135 -2.22 -8.48 3.51
CA ILE A 135 -3.24 -7.54 3.97
C ILE A 135 -3.75 -6.68 2.80
N TYR A 136 -2.85 -6.08 2.02
CA TYR A 136 -3.21 -5.30 0.84
C TYR A 136 -3.97 -6.14 -0.17
N GLY A 137 -3.47 -7.34 -0.49
CA GLY A 137 -4.14 -8.27 -1.41
C GLY A 137 -5.54 -8.69 -0.95
N PHE A 138 -5.70 -9.00 0.34
CA PHE A 138 -7.00 -9.32 0.92
C PHE A 138 -7.98 -8.16 0.82
N VAL A 139 -7.56 -6.95 1.20
CA VAL A 139 -8.41 -5.76 1.13
C VAL A 139 -8.82 -5.46 -0.31
N THR A 140 -7.89 -5.56 -1.27
CA THR A 140 -8.19 -5.38 -2.69
C THR A 140 -9.19 -6.41 -3.18
N TRP A 141 -8.99 -7.69 -2.85
CA TRP A 141 -9.89 -8.77 -3.25
C TRP A 141 -11.29 -8.56 -2.65
N TYR A 142 -11.37 -8.26 -1.36
CA TYR A 142 -12.62 -8.09 -0.63
C TYR A 142 -13.44 -6.87 -1.10
N THR A 143 -12.77 -5.78 -1.50
CA THR A 143 -13.42 -4.54 -1.97
C THR A 143 -13.42 -4.35 -3.48
N LYS A 144 -12.92 -5.35 -4.22
CA LYS A 144 -12.84 -5.35 -5.69
C LYS A 144 -12.22 -4.05 -6.22
N GLY A 145 -11.11 -3.61 -5.62
CA GLY A 145 -10.34 -2.48 -6.14
C GLY A 145 -9.23 -1.98 -5.22
N LEU A 146 -8.38 -1.12 -5.78
CA LEU A 146 -7.11 -0.71 -5.17
C LEU A 146 -7.23 0.50 -4.24
N GLU A 147 -8.40 1.12 -4.09
CA GLU A 147 -8.55 2.38 -3.34
C GLU A 147 -8.02 2.27 -1.91
N ILE A 148 -8.47 1.25 -1.18
CA ILE A 148 -8.11 1.11 0.23
C ILE A 148 -6.66 0.66 0.35
N SER A 149 -6.22 -0.32 -0.45
CA SER A 149 -4.85 -0.84 -0.39
C SER A 149 -3.82 0.22 -0.81
N SER A 150 -4.10 0.99 -1.86
CA SER A 150 -3.26 2.13 -2.30
C SER A 150 -3.23 3.25 -1.29
N ALA A 151 -4.35 3.56 -0.62
CA ALA A 151 -4.35 4.55 0.44
C ALA A 151 -3.51 4.12 1.64
N LEU A 152 -3.68 2.88 2.11
CA LEU A 152 -2.91 2.32 3.23
C LEU A 152 -1.41 2.31 2.90
N HIS A 153 -1.04 1.85 1.71
CA HIS A 153 0.34 1.73 1.27
C HIS A 153 0.99 3.10 1.02
N ALA A 154 0.28 4.03 0.38
CA ALA A 154 0.80 5.39 0.15
C ALA A 154 1.07 6.13 1.47
N VAL A 155 0.17 6.03 2.45
CA VAL A 155 0.39 6.64 3.78
C VAL A 155 1.54 5.95 4.51
N ASN A 156 1.62 4.62 4.50
CA ASN A 156 2.74 3.88 5.09
C ASN A 156 4.09 4.37 4.53
N ASN A 157 4.23 4.43 3.21
CA ASN A 157 5.48 4.84 2.58
C ASN A 157 5.77 6.32 2.82
N LEU A 158 4.76 7.18 2.75
CA LEU A 158 4.91 8.61 3.05
C LEU A 158 5.42 8.82 4.48
N THR A 159 4.85 8.11 5.46
CA THR A 159 5.29 8.20 6.85
C THR A 159 6.74 7.75 7.02
N ILE A 160 7.15 6.64 6.41
CA ILE A 160 8.54 6.17 6.48
C ILE A 160 9.49 7.22 5.90
N PHE A 161 9.16 7.77 4.73
CA PHE A 161 10.00 8.78 4.08
C PHE A 161 10.08 10.09 4.87
N ILE A 162 8.96 10.59 5.40
CA ILE A 162 8.94 11.77 6.27
C ILE A 162 9.72 11.50 7.55
N GLY A 163 9.55 10.31 8.15
CA GLY A 163 10.28 9.89 9.34
C GLY A 163 11.80 9.91 9.11
N ILE A 164 12.26 9.44 7.95
CA ILE A 164 13.68 9.50 7.57
C ILE A 164 14.13 10.95 7.33
N LEU A 165 13.33 11.74 6.59
CA LEU A 165 13.65 13.12 6.24
C LEU A 165 13.86 14.01 7.47
N PHE A 166 13.01 13.84 8.48
CA PHE A 166 13.10 14.57 9.75
C PHE A 166 13.87 13.82 10.84
N THR A 167 14.58 12.75 10.49
CA THR A 167 15.45 11.97 11.39
C THR A 167 14.75 11.32 12.59
N PHE A 168 13.44 11.07 12.47
CA PHE A 168 12.65 10.29 13.44
C PHE A 168 12.77 8.78 13.23
N MET A 169 13.23 8.37 12.05
CA MET A 169 13.45 6.98 11.67
C MET A 169 14.83 6.83 11.03
N SER A 170 15.49 5.70 11.28
CA SER A 170 16.70 5.31 10.57
C SER A 170 16.36 4.80 9.17
N SER A 171 17.22 5.07 8.20
CA SER A 171 17.17 4.47 6.86
C SER A 171 17.78 3.06 6.83
N SER A 172 17.68 2.32 7.93
CA SER A 172 18.30 1.00 8.09
C SER A 172 17.44 -0.09 7.46
N ASP A 173 18.06 -1.01 6.71
CA ASP A 173 17.37 -2.17 6.15
C ASP A 173 17.08 -3.28 7.20
N SER A 174 17.58 -3.11 8.43
CA SER A 174 17.31 -4.03 9.54
C SER A 174 16.05 -3.62 10.31
N ILE A 175 14.98 -4.39 10.21
CA ILE A 175 13.76 -4.21 10.99
C ILE A 175 13.84 -5.06 12.28
N SER A 176 13.60 -4.43 13.43
CA SER A 176 13.53 -5.10 14.73
C SER A 176 12.21 -5.85 14.91
N SER A 177 12.16 -6.83 15.82
CA SER A 177 10.92 -7.56 16.12
C SER A 177 9.81 -6.63 16.60
N MET A 178 10.15 -5.61 17.41
CA MET A 178 9.18 -4.59 17.83
C MET A 178 8.72 -3.75 16.64
N GLY A 179 9.64 -3.32 15.77
CA GLY A 179 9.31 -2.58 14.56
C GLY A 179 8.37 -3.36 13.62
N PHE A 180 8.55 -4.68 13.52
CA PHE A 180 7.63 -5.56 12.81
C PHE A 180 6.23 -5.57 13.44
N VAL A 181 6.12 -5.76 14.76
CA VAL A 181 4.82 -5.77 15.44
C VAL A 181 4.09 -4.43 15.25
N VAL A 182 4.82 -3.33 15.41
CA VAL A 182 4.29 -1.97 15.21
C VAL A 182 3.83 -1.76 13.77
N SER A 183 4.63 -2.13 12.76
CA SER A 183 4.27 -1.91 11.36
C SER A 183 3.03 -2.70 10.96
N ILE A 184 2.90 -3.94 11.43
CA ILE A 184 1.69 -4.76 11.20
C ILE A 184 0.48 -4.17 11.92
N ALA A 185 0.63 -3.69 13.15
CA ALA A 185 -0.47 -3.05 13.89
C ALA A 185 -0.95 -1.76 13.19
N LEU A 186 -0.01 -0.90 12.77
CA LEU A 186 -0.30 0.36 12.06
C LEU A 186 -0.96 0.13 10.70
N LEU A 187 -0.84 -1.06 10.13
CA LEU A 187 -1.54 -1.44 8.91
C LEU A 187 -2.90 -2.09 9.18
N LEU A 188 -2.96 -3.04 10.12
CA LEU A 188 -4.19 -3.80 10.42
C LEU A 188 -5.28 -2.92 11.03
N VAL A 189 -4.94 -2.05 11.98
CA VAL A 189 -5.91 -1.19 12.67
C VAL A 189 -6.72 -0.33 11.68
N PRO A 190 -6.10 0.49 10.80
CA PRO A 190 -6.86 1.28 9.85
C PRO A 190 -7.59 0.40 8.83
N ALA A 191 -6.99 -0.70 8.36
CA ALA A 191 -7.66 -1.63 7.45
C ALA A 191 -8.96 -2.18 8.08
N CYS A 192 -8.93 -2.64 9.33
CA CYS A 192 -10.10 -3.13 10.06
C CYS A 192 -11.16 -2.04 10.24
N ILE A 193 -10.76 -0.82 10.61
CA ILE A 193 -11.68 0.32 10.76
C ILE A 193 -12.38 0.61 9.43
N ILE A 194 -11.62 0.72 8.33
CA ILE A 194 -12.15 1.05 7.01
C ILE A 194 -13.10 -0.05 6.52
N LEU A 195 -12.75 -1.33 6.69
CA LEU A 195 -13.61 -2.45 6.31
C LEU A 195 -14.91 -2.48 7.14
N ALA A 196 -14.83 -2.20 8.44
CA ALA A 196 -16.01 -2.09 9.29
C ALA A 196 -16.93 -0.93 8.88
N LEU A 197 -16.35 0.22 8.53
CA LEU A 197 -17.10 1.37 7.98
C LEU A 197 -17.71 1.03 6.62
N ASN A 198 -16.98 0.35 5.74
CA ASN A 198 -17.52 -0.08 4.45
C ASN A 198 -18.72 -1.02 4.63
N LYS A 199 -18.65 -1.97 5.58
CA LYS A 199 -19.78 -2.85 5.89
C LYS A 199 -21.00 -2.09 6.43
N LYS A 200 -20.78 -1.00 7.18
CA LYS A 200 -21.86 -0.20 7.77
C LYS A 200 -22.49 0.78 6.77
N PHE A 201 -21.68 1.40 5.91
CA PHE A 201 -22.10 2.49 5.03
C PHE A 201 -22.16 2.09 3.55
N ASN A 202 -21.78 0.86 3.20
CA ASN A 202 -21.81 0.30 1.84
C ASN A 202 -21.15 1.22 0.78
N PHE A 203 -19.94 1.71 1.05
CA PHE A 203 -19.21 2.54 0.06
C PHE A 203 -18.95 1.77 -1.24
N VAL A 204 -18.74 0.45 -1.15
CA VAL A 204 -18.62 -0.49 -2.27
C VAL A 204 -19.29 -1.80 -1.90
N SER A 205 -20.02 -2.43 -2.84
CA SER A 205 -20.60 -3.76 -2.62
C SER A 205 -19.51 -4.82 -2.56
N CYS A 206 -19.42 -5.49 -1.41
CA CYS A 206 -18.56 -6.66 -1.23
C CYS A 206 -19.25 -7.95 -1.70
N ASP A 207 -20.59 -7.94 -1.76
CA ASP A 207 -21.39 -9.08 -2.17
C ASP A 207 -21.33 -9.24 -3.70
N GLY A 208 -20.94 -10.44 -4.14
CA GLY A 208 -21.16 -10.87 -5.51
C GLY A 208 -22.52 -11.55 -5.61
N ASN A 209 -23.54 -10.78 -5.97
CA ASN A 209 -24.73 -11.30 -6.65
C ASN A 209 -24.86 -10.55 -7.97
#